data_AF-A0A9P3YUV4-F1
#
_entry.id   AF-A0A9P3YUV4-F1
#
_cell.length_a   1.000
_cell.length_b   1.000
_cell.length_c   1.000
_cell.angle_alpha   90.00
_cell.angle_beta   90.00
_cell.angle_gamma   90.00
#
_symmetry.space_group_name_H-M   'P 1'
#
loop_
_entity.id
_entity.type
_entity.pdbx_description
1 polymer ?
#
loop_
_entity_poly.entity_id
_entity_poly.type
_entity_poly.pdbx_seq_one_letter_code
_entity_poly.pdbx_strand_id
1 'polypeptide(L)'
;MARWGSVEFREFKRACKRMEKFTKIDLDKFCKDAARELAARLLGKVIRRTPVDTGFLREGWSGVAYARSLPVYKQGNNYIIEVVNPTEYASYVNFGHRTKNGKGWVKGQHFLTISEMELQSQVDKIIEKKLLILLKGVFDA
;
A
#
# COMPACT_ATOMS: atom_id res chain seq x y z
N MET A 1 61.81 9.75 -2.19
CA MET A 1 60.44 10.11 -1.76
C MET A 1 59.49 9.03 -2.25
N ALA A 2 58.81 8.32 -1.35
CA ALA A 2 57.87 7.27 -1.74
C ALA A 2 56.71 7.89 -2.54
N ARG A 3 56.50 7.42 -3.78
CA ARG A 3 55.31 7.76 -4.56
C ARG A 3 54.10 7.09 -3.88
N TRP A 4 53.23 7.88 -3.27
CA TRP A 4 51.92 7.41 -2.83
C TRP A 4 51.17 6.82 -4.03
N GLY A 5 50.62 5.62 -3.85
CA GLY A 5 49.92 4.89 -4.90
C GLY A 5 48.72 5.66 -5.46
N SER A 6 48.44 5.49 -6.75
CA SER A 6 47.24 6.03 -7.39
C SER A 6 46.01 5.21 -6.99
N VAL A 7 44.99 5.87 -6.43
CA VAL A 7 43.69 5.25 -6.13
C VAL A 7 42.77 5.37 -7.36
N GLU A 8 42.18 4.26 -7.80
CA GLU A 8 41.28 4.23 -8.95
C GLU A 8 39.81 4.43 -8.52
N PHE A 9 39.21 5.57 -8.90
CA PHE A 9 37.84 5.95 -8.51
C PHE A 9 36.77 5.64 -9.57
N ARG A 10 37.09 4.82 -10.57
CA ARG A 10 36.20 4.60 -11.73
C ARG A 10 34.87 3.97 -11.33
N GLU A 11 34.90 2.99 -10.43
CA GLU A 11 33.70 2.31 -9.94
C GLU A 11 32.86 3.21 -9.05
N PHE A 12 33.50 3.98 -8.17
CA PHE A 12 32.83 4.98 -7.33
C PHE A 12 32.08 6.01 -8.18
N LYS A 13 32.73 6.56 -9.23
CA LYS A 13 32.08 7.48 -10.18
C LYS A 13 30.89 6.85 -10.90
N ARG A 14 30.97 5.56 -11.27
CA ARG A 14 29.84 4.83 -11.88
C ARG A 14 28.68 4.67 -10.90
N ALA A 15 28.96 4.33 -9.65
CA ALA A 15 27.95 4.21 -8.60
C ALA A 15 27.23 5.53 -8.33
N CYS A 16 27.96 6.65 -8.19
CA CYS A 16 27.37 7.98 -8.04
C CYS A 16 26.43 8.32 -9.22
N LYS A 17 26.85 8.03 -10.46
CA LYS A 17 26.05 8.30 -11.66
C LYS A 17 24.76 7.46 -11.73
N ARG A 18 24.78 6.22 -11.19
CA ARG A 18 23.57 5.39 -11.06
C ARG A 18 22.62 5.95 -9.99
N MET A 19 23.16 6.38 -8.84
CA MET A 19 22.37 7.02 -7.80
C MET A 19 21.69 8.30 -8.27
N GLU A 20 22.37 9.15 -9.05
CA GLU A 20 21.78 10.39 -9.58
C GLU A 20 20.55 10.13 -10.46
N LYS A 21 20.63 9.14 -11.35
CA LYS A 21 19.50 8.72 -12.22
C LYS A 21 18.28 8.25 -11.44
N PHE A 22 18.51 7.66 -10.27
CA PHE A 22 17.49 7.08 -9.42
C PHE A 22 16.64 8.11 -8.65
N THR A 23 17.12 9.35 -8.50
CA THR A 23 16.63 10.25 -7.45
C THR A 23 15.16 10.70 -7.57
N LYS A 24 14.61 10.94 -8.76
CA LYS A 24 13.26 11.55 -8.87
C LYS A 24 12.20 10.70 -9.55
N ILE A 25 12.52 10.09 -10.68
CA ILE A 25 11.54 9.31 -11.46
C ILE A 25 11.27 7.96 -10.79
N ASP A 26 12.29 7.32 -10.23
CA ASP A 26 12.14 6.01 -9.59
C ASP A 26 11.48 6.11 -8.21
N LEU A 27 11.71 7.18 -7.44
CA LEU A 27 11.02 7.39 -6.16
C LEU A 27 9.52 7.63 -6.32
N ASP A 28 9.11 8.44 -7.30
CA ASP A 28 7.68 8.68 -7.58
C ASP A 28 6.96 7.40 -8.01
N LYS A 29 7.58 6.66 -8.93
CA LYS A 29 7.09 5.34 -9.36
C LYS A 29 7.04 4.36 -8.20
N PHE A 30 8.09 4.28 -7.39
CA PHE A 30 8.16 3.43 -6.21
C PHE A 30 7.02 3.71 -5.23
N CYS A 31 6.79 4.97 -4.88
CA CYS A 31 5.72 5.34 -3.96
C CYS A 31 4.34 4.97 -4.51
N LYS A 32 4.09 5.20 -5.81
CA LYS A 32 2.84 4.78 -6.48
C LYS A 32 2.66 3.26 -6.45
N ASP A 33 3.71 2.51 -6.74
CA ASP A 33 3.68 1.04 -6.74
C ASP A 33 3.57 0.46 -5.33
N ALA A 34 4.13 1.14 -4.32
CA ALA A 34 3.95 0.81 -2.92
C ALA A 34 2.50 1.04 -2.49
N ALA A 35 1.90 2.19 -2.84
CA ALA A 35 0.51 2.50 -2.54
C ALA A 35 -0.46 1.45 -3.14
N ARG A 36 -0.27 1.07 -4.41
CA ARG A 36 -1.07 0.02 -5.07
C ARG A 36 -0.93 -1.34 -4.39
N GLU A 37 0.27 -1.72 -3.97
CA GLU A 37 0.49 -2.98 -3.25
C GLU A 37 -0.23 -2.96 -1.89
N LEU A 38 -0.14 -1.86 -1.14
CA LEU A 38 -0.83 -1.72 0.14
C LEU A 38 -2.35 -1.79 -0.05
N ALA A 39 -2.91 -1.11 -1.06
CA ALA A 39 -4.32 -1.20 -1.40
C ALA A 39 -4.75 -2.64 -1.78
N ALA A 40 -3.93 -3.34 -2.57
CA ALA A 40 -4.21 -4.73 -2.95
C ALA A 40 -4.22 -5.67 -1.74
N ARG A 41 -3.30 -5.48 -0.80
CA ARG A 41 -3.26 -6.23 0.47
C ARG A 41 -4.45 -5.91 1.37
N LEU A 42 -4.83 -4.64 1.46
CA LEU A 42 -6.02 -4.22 2.19
C LEU A 42 -7.25 -4.92 1.62
N LEU A 43 -7.48 -4.83 0.30
CA LEU A 43 -8.60 -5.48 -0.37
C LEU A 43 -8.61 -7.00 -0.12
N GLY A 44 -7.45 -7.66 -0.24
CA GLY A 44 -7.36 -9.10 0.02
C GLY A 44 -7.76 -9.49 1.46
N LYS A 45 -7.41 -8.66 2.45
CA LYS A 45 -7.81 -8.85 3.85
C LYS A 45 -9.30 -8.55 4.06
N VAL A 46 -9.76 -7.41 3.58
CA VAL A 46 -11.13 -6.92 3.74
C VAL A 46 -12.12 -7.87 3.09
N ILE A 47 -11.88 -8.31 1.84
CA ILE A 47 -12.77 -9.22 1.11
C ILE A 47 -12.95 -10.54 1.86
N ARG A 48 -11.86 -11.11 2.42
CA ARG A 48 -11.90 -12.35 3.21
C ARG A 48 -12.71 -12.21 4.49
N ARG A 49 -12.66 -11.05 5.14
CA ARG A 49 -13.37 -10.77 6.40
C ARG A 49 -14.79 -10.26 6.22
N THR A 50 -15.10 -9.73 5.04
CA THR A 50 -16.42 -9.19 4.76
C THR A 50 -17.46 -10.31 4.89
N PRO A 51 -18.50 -10.15 5.73
CA PRO A 51 -19.55 -11.15 5.87
C PRO A 51 -20.28 -11.36 4.55
N VAL A 52 -20.82 -12.56 4.37
CA VAL A 52 -21.64 -12.91 3.22
C VAL A 52 -23.03 -13.23 3.72
N ASP A 53 -23.99 -12.48 3.19
CA ASP A 53 -25.40 -12.85 3.20
C ASP A 53 -25.83 -13.12 1.75
N THR A 54 -26.13 -12.08 0.98
CA THR A 54 -26.39 -12.17 -0.47
C THR A 54 -25.14 -12.07 -1.34
N GLY A 55 -24.01 -11.60 -0.79
CA GLY A 55 -22.75 -11.39 -1.51
C GLY A 55 -22.49 -9.95 -1.96
N PHE A 56 -23.52 -9.10 -2.06
CA PHE A 56 -23.42 -7.74 -2.58
C PHE A 56 -22.36 -6.88 -1.89
N LEU A 57 -22.31 -6.93 -0.54
CA LEU A 57 -21.30 -6.20 0.24
C LEU A 57 -19.87 -6.61 -0.12
N ARG A 58 -19.63 -7.90 -0.38
CA ARG A 58 -18.31 -8.43 -0.74
C ARG A 58 -17.95 -8.08 -2.17
N GLU A 59 -18.91 -8.15 -3.08
CA GLU A 59 -18.75 -7.78 -4.50
C GLU A 59 -18.43 -6.29 -4.67
N GLY A 60 -18.95 -5.43 -3.79
CA GLY A 60 -18.68 -3.99 -3.78
C GLY A 60 -17.21 -3.60 -3.62
N TRP A 61 -16.32 -4.53 -3.25
CA TRP A 61 -14.87 -4.28 -3.17
C TRP A 61 -14.11 -4.51 -4.50
N SER A 62 -14.79 -4.96 -5.56
CA SER A 62 -14.25 -5.12 -6.93
C SER A 62 -13.00 -6.02 -7.10
N GLY A 63 -12.56 -6.72 -6.05
CA GLY A 63 -11.47 -7.69 -6.10
C GLY A 63 -10.06 -7.08 -6.02
N VAL A 64 -9.05 -7.93 -5.75
CA VAL A 64 -7.65 -7.49 -5.53
C VAL A 64 -7.02 -6.88 -6.78
N ALA A 65 -7.40 -7.36 -7.97
CA ALA A 65 -6.86 -6.84 -9.24
C ALA A 65 -7.22 -5.37 -9.46
N TYR A 66 -8.38 -4.92 -8.96
CA TYR A 66 -8.85 -3.53 -9.05
C TYR A 66 -7.90 -2.54 -8.36
N ALA A 67 -7.27 -2.91 -7.24
CA ALA A 67 -6.31 -2.02 -6.57
C ALA A 67 -5.11 -1.64 -7.45
N ARG A 68 -4.76 -2.45 -8.45
CA ARG A 68 -3.64 -2.15 -9.36
C ARG A 68 -4.00 -1.12 -10.42
N SER A 69 -5.29 -0.95 -10.75
CA SER A 69 -5.76 0.03 -11.72
C SER A 69 -6.17 1.37 -11.09
N LEU A 70 -6.29 1.43 -9.76
CA LEU A 70 -6.65 2.66 -9.06
C LEU A 70 -5.62 3.79 -9.28
N PRO A 71 -6.08 5.03 -9.49
CA PRO A 71 -5.20 6.19 -9.55
C PRO A 71 -4.55 6.42 -8.18
N VAL A 72 -3.31 6.89 -8.21
CA VAL A 72 -2.59 7.34 -7.03
C VAL A 72 -2.34 8.83 -7.18
N TYR A 73 -2.91 9.60 -6.27
CA TYR A 73 -2.78 11.06 -6.23
C TYR A 73 -1.58 11.44 -5.38
N LYS A 74 -0.87 12.49 -5.78
CA LYS A 74 0.23 13.05 -5.01
C LYS A 74 -0.17 14.39 -4.43
N GLN A 75 -0.12 14.51 -3.11
CA GLN A 75 -0.41 15.75 -2.40
C GLN A 75 0.79 16.10 -1.50
N GLY A 76 1.62 17.04 -1.97
CA GLY A 76 2.92 17.32 -1.32
C GLY A 76 3.81 16.08 -1.31
N ASN A 77 4.12 15.58 -0.11
CA ASN A 77 4.92 14.36 0.10
C ASN A 77 4.07 13.09 0.25
N ASN A 78 2.73 13.21 0.23
CA ASN A 78 1.83 12.08 0.43
C ASN A 78 1.40 11.48 -0.91
N TYR A 79 1.33 10.14 -0.96
CA TYR A 79 0.76 9.38 -2.06
C TYR A 79 -0.51 8.71 -1.56
N ILE A 80 -1.64 9.08 -2.16
CA ILE A 80 -2.98 8.75 -1.70
C ILE A 80 -3.64 7.85 -2.75
N ILE A 81 -4.19 6.73 -2.29
CA ILE A 81 -5.00 5.81 -3.07
C ILE A 81 -6.33 5.61 -2.35
N GLU A 82 -7.43 5.76 -3.07
CA GLU A 82 -8.78 5.67 -2.50
C GLU A 82 -9.40 4.32 -2.85
N VAL A 83 -9.76 3.55 -1.82
CA VAL A 83 -10.45 2.27 -1.96
C VAL A 83 -11.83 2.44 -1.37
N VAL A 84 -12.87 2.28 -2.19
CA VAL A 84 -14.26 2.55 -1.82
C VAL A 84 -15.11 1.31 -2.03
N ASN A 85 -16.00 1.03 -1.08
CA ASN A 85 -17.12 0.13 -1.29
C ASN A 85 -18.39 0.98 -1.44
N PRO A 86 -19.07 0.95 -2.60
CA PRO A 86 -20.23 1.80 -2.87
C PRO A 86 -21.51 1.34 -2.14
N THR A 87 -21.46 0.23 -1.39
CA THR A 87 -22.62 -0.30 -0.67
C THR A 87 -23.00 0.62 0.48
N GLU A 88 -24.18 1.25 0.40
CA GLU A 88 -24.67 2.22 1.38
C GLU A 88 -24.64 1.70 2.83
N TYR A 89 -25.00 0.43 3.02
CA TYR A 89 -25.05 -0.18 4.34
C TYR A 89 -23.73 -0.74 4.86
N ALA A 90 -22.62 -0.63 4.11
CA ALA A 90 -21.33 -1.19 4.48
C ALA A 90 -20.84 -0.67 5.84
N SER A 91 -21.02 0.63 6.09
CA SER A 91 -20.65 1.29 7.35
C SER A 91 -21.42 0.72 8.54
N TYR A 92 -22.72 0.48 8.38
CA TYR A 92 -23.58 -0.11 9.43
C TYR A 92 -23.19 -1.56 9.76
N VAL A 93 -22.70 -2.32 8.77
CA VAL A 93 -22.20 -3.68 9.02
C VAL A 93 -20.82 -3.63 9.69
N ASN A 94 -19.96 -2.70 9.30
CA ASN A 94 -18.62 -2.57 9.89
C ASN A 94 -18.68 -2.07 11.34
N PHE A 95 -19.41 -0.99 11.61
CA PHE A 95 -19.42 -0.32 12.92
C PHE A 95 -20.61 -0.68 13.81
N GLY A 96 -21.64 -1.31 13.24
CA GLY A 96 -22.90 -1.56 13.93
C GLY A 96 -23.91 -0.43 13.69
N HIS A 97 -25.14 -0.66 14.11
CA HIS A 97 -26.25 0.29 13.94
C HIS A 97 -27.34 0.09 14.99
N ARG A 98 -28.18 1.09 15.20
CA ARG A 98 -29.39 0.95 16.04
C ARG A 98 -30.43 0.08 15.34
N THR A 99 -31.19 -0.68 16.13
CA THR A 99 -32.33 -1.44 15.61
C THR A 99 -33.44 -0.50 15.15
N LYS A 100 -34.29 -0.96 14.22
CA LYS A 100 -35.37 -0.16 13.61
C LYS A 100 -36.34 0.47 14.64
N ASN A 101 -36.56 -0.19 15.77
CA ASN A 101 -37.41 0.31 16.87
C ASN A 101 -36.67 1.24 17.85
N GLY A 102 -35.38 1.51 17.64
CA GLY A 102 -34.54 2.37 18.48
C GLY A 102 -34.16 1.82 19.84
N LYS A 103 -34.61 0.60 20.20
CA LYS A 103 -34.45 0.01 21.54
C LYS A 103 -33.21 -0.86 21.70
N GLY A 104 -32.52 -1.19 20.62
CA GLY A 104 -31.37 -2.11 20.62
C GLY A 104 -30.24 -1.63 19.72
N TRP A 105 -29.11 -2.31 19.85
CA TRP A 105 -27.90 -2.09 19.06
C TRP A 105 -27.45 -3.38 18.40
N VAL A 106 -27.21 -3.34 17.10
CA VAL A 106 -26.58 -4.42 16.34
C VAL A 106 -25.08 -4.17 16.36
N LYS A 107 -24.33 -5.12 16.93
CA LYS A 107 -22.87 -5.04 17.02
C LYS A 107 -22.23 -5.06 15.63
N GLY A 108 -21.24 -4.17 15.42
CA GLY A 108 -20.44 -4.15 14.20
C GLY A 108 -19.52 -5.35 14.08
N GLN A 109 -19.18 -5.70 12.84
CA GLN A 109 -18.27 -6.80 12.54
C GLN A 109 -16.81 -6.36 12.38
N HIS A 110 -16.56 -5.06 12.23
CA HIS A 110 -15.22 -4.44 12.19
C HIS A 110 -14.26 -5.04 11.16
N PHE A 111 -14.77 -5.64 10.08
CA PHE A 111 -13.96 -6.31 9.06
C PHE A 111 -12.99 -5.38 8.35
N LEU A 112 -13.34 -4.10 8.17
CA LEU A 112 -12.45 -3.09 7.60
C LEU A 112 -11.42 -2.65 8.64
N THR A 113 -11.86 -2.29 9.85
CA THR A 113 -11.00 -1.81 10.94
C THR A 113 -9.92 -2.83 11.31
N ILE A 114 -10.29 -4.11 11.45
CA ILE A 114 -9.32 -5.18 11.74
C ILE A 114 -8.33 -5.35 10.58
N SER A 115 -8.80 -5.27 9.33
CA SER A 115 -7.93 -5.39 8.15
C SER A 115 -6.94 -4.24 8.02
N GLU A 116 -7.36 -3.04 8.37
CA GLU A 116 -6.52 -1.84 8.43
C GLU A 116 -5.45 -1.98 9.52
N MET A 117 -5.83 -2.31 10.75
CA MET A 117 -4.90 -2.49 11.87
C MET A 117 -3.83 -3.55 11.56
N GLU A 118 -4.22 -4.67 10.97
CA GLU A 118 -3.28 -5.71 10.55
C GLU A 118 -2.38 -5.28 9.41
N LEU A 119 -2.89 -4.49 8.46
CA LEU A 119 -2.05 -3.98 7.39
C LEU A 119 -1.04 -2.99 7.97
N GLN A 120 -1.50 -2.07 8.83
CA GLN A 120 -0.69 -1.04 9.47
C GLN A 120 0.50 -1.64 10.22
N SER A 121 0.29 -2.72 10.98
CA SER A 121 1.39 -3.42 11.68
C SER A 121 2.42 -4.08 10.74
N GLN A 122 2.08 -4.23 9.45
CA GLN A 122 2.93 -4.84 8.42
C GLN A 122 3.52 -3.81 7.45
N VAL A 123 3.06 -2.54 7.47
CA VAL A 123 3.42 -1.51 6.49
C VAL A 123 4.94 -1.34 6.40
N ASP A 124 5.61 -1.13 7.52
CA ASP A 124 7.05 -0.85 7.55
C ASP A 124 7.84 -1.98 6.89
N LYS A 125 7.54 -3.23 7.27
CA LYS A 125 8.17 -4.42 6.71
C LYS A 125 7.92 -4.58 5.20
N ILE A 126 6.73 -4.22 4.72
CA ILE A 126 6.37 -4.28 3.30
C ILE A 126 7.17 -3.23 2.51
N ILE A 127 7.24 -2.00 3.03
CA ILE A 127 7.95 -0.89 2.41
C ILE A 127 9.45 -1.18 2.39
N GLU A 128 10.02 -1.60 3.52
CA GLU A 128 11.44 -1.94 3.64
C GLU A 128 11.84 -3.02 2.64
N LYS A 129 11.07 -4.12 2.55
CA LYS A 129 11.33 -5.19 1.59
C LYS A 129 11.33 -4.67 0.14
N LYS A 130 10.38 -3.80 -0.21
CA LYS A 130 10.33 -3.20 -1.56
C LYS A 130 11.50 -2.26 -1.81
N LEU A 131 11.85 -1.43 -0.83
CA LEU A 131 12.98 -0.50 -0.93
C LEU A 131 14.29 -1.27 -1.14
N LEU A 132 14.50 -2.37 -0.41
CA LEU A 132 15.68 -3.24 -0.58
C LEU A 132 15.75 -3.84 -1.98
N ILE A 133 14.63 -4.32 -2.54
CA ILE A 133 14.58 -4.85 -3.91
C ILE A 133 14.96 -3.75 -4.91
N LEU A 134 14.42 -2.55 -4.72
CA LEU A 134 14.69 -1.41 -5.58
C LEU A 134 16.17 -1.01 -5.53
N LEU A 135 16.74 -0.90 -4.33
CA LEU A 135 18.16 -0.56 -4.14
C LEU A 135 19.09 -1.64 -4.72
N LYS A 136 18.79 -2.93 -4.53
CA LYS A 136 19.56 -4.01 -5.18
C LYS A 136 19.61 -3.86 -6.69
N GLY A 137 18.47 -3.56 -7.32
CA GLY A 137 18.43 -3.29 -8.76
C GLY A 137 19.30 -2.11 -9.23
N VAL A 138 19.64 -1.17 -8.35
CA VAL A 138 20.53 -0.03 -8.65
C VAL A 138 22.00 -0.41 -8.51
N PHE A 139 22.32 -1.27 -7.54
CA PHE A 139 23.70 -1.65 -7.24
C PHE A 139 24.20 -2.84 -8.06
N ASP A 140 23.30 -3.75 -8.44
CA ASP A 140 23.60 -4.97 -9.20
C ASP A 140 23.50 -4.76 -10.74
N ALA A 141 23.18 -3.54 -11.20
CA ALA A 141 23.08 -3.14 -12.61
C ALA A 141 24.32 -2.38 -13.13
#